data_AF-A0A957QKA8-F1
#
_entry.id   AF-A0A957QKA8-F1
#
_cell.length_a   1.000
_cell.length_b   1.000
_cell.length_c   1.000
_cell.angle_alpha   90.00
_cell.angle_beta   90.00
_cell.angle_gamma   90.00
#
_symmetry.space_group_name_H-M   'P 1'
#
loop_
_entity.id
_entity.type
_entity.pdbx_description
1 polymer ?
#
loop_
_entity_poly.entity_id
_entity_poly.type
_entity_poly.pdbx_seq_one_letter_code
_entity_poly.pdbx_strand_id
1 'polypeptide(L)'
;MSSPFDEKTLDETPIVVLDTETTGLHPGLGDRVVEIGGLRLEGGQEVAQFDRLIYPERPMNPEASAINRIYDADLAGQPTFRDIADEFEA
;
A
#
# COMPACT_ATOMS: atom_id res chain seq x y z
N MET A 1 -16.05 23.40 -16.29
CA MET A 1 -14.58 23.33 -16.46
C MET A 1 -14.30 21.87 -16.82
N SER A 2 -13.56 21.59 -17.90
CA SER A 2 -13.18 20.20 -18.19
C SER A 2 -12.07 19.78 -17.24
N SER A 3 -12.11 18.52 -16.82
CA SER A 3 -11.07 17.89 -16.02
C SER A 3 -9.81 17.72 -16.88
N PRO A 4 -8.60 17.86 -16.31
CA PRO A 4 -7.36 17.49 -17.01
C PRO A 4 -7.31 16.00 -17.40
N PHE A 5 -8.26 15.19 -16.91
CA PHE A 5 -8.43 13.78 -17.24
C PHE A 5 -9.46 13.51 -18.34
N ASP A 6 -10.20 14.53 -18.83
CA ASP A 6 -11.31 14.32 -19.78
C ASP A 6 -10.85 13.97 -21.21
N GLU A 7 -9.58 14.16 -21.55
CA GLU A 7 -9.04 13.96 -22.92
C GLU A 7 -7.92 12.91 -23.01
N LYS A 8 -7.45 12.34 -21.90
CA LYS A 8 -6.35 11.37 -21.88
C LYS A 8 -6.87 9.95 -21.71
N THR A 9 -6.31 9.03 -22.47
CA THR A 9 -6.50 7.59 -22.21
C THR A 9 -5.78 7.18 -20.93
N LEU A 10 -6.13 5.99 -20.41
CA LEU A 10 -5.47 5.43 -19.24
C LEU A 10 -3.96 5.27 -19.46
N ASP A 11 -3.56 4.90 -20.69
CA ASP A 11 -2.16 4.69 -21.06
C ASP A 11 -1.37 6.02 -21.08
N GLU A 12 -2.02 7.13 -21.44
CA GLU A 12 -1.40 8.48 -21.50
C GLU A 12 -1.37 9.20 -20.14
N THR A 13 -1.97 8.59 -19.12
CA THR A 13 -2.03 9.13 -17.76
C THR A 13 -1.02 8.41 -16.88
N PRO A 14 -0.05 9.11 -16.26
CA PRO A 14 0.77 8.52 -15.21
C PRO A 14 -0.11 8.03 -14.07
N ILE A 15 -0.02 6.74 -13.75
CA ILE A 15 -0.86 6.08 -12.74
C ILE A 15 0.04 5.39 -11.72
N VAL A 16 -0.37 5.41 -10.46
CA VAL A 16 0.16 4.51 -9.45
C VAL A 16 -0.94 3.53 -9.09
N VAL A 17 -0.71 2.24 -9.33
CA VAL A 17 -1.55 1.17 -8.78
C VAL A 17 -1.06 0.93 -7.37
N LEU A 18 -1.97 1.07 -6.39
CA LEU A 18 -1.67 0.89 -4.98
C LEU A 18 -2.49 -0.28 -4.45
N ASP A 19 -1.82 -1.14 -3.69
CA ASP A 19 -2.45 -2.20 -2.91
C ASP A 19 -1.96 -2.15 -1.46
N THR A 20 -2.84 -2.48 -0.52
CA THR A 20 -2.49 -2.45 0.90
C THR A 20 -3.13 -3.61 1.63
N GLU A 21 -2.32 -4.25 2.48
CA GLU A 21 -2.81 -5.22 3.44
C GLU A 21 -2.92 -4.60 4.82
N THR A 22 -3.86 -5.08 5.63
CA THR A 22 -4.17 -4.46 6.93
C THR A 22 -4.34 -5.50 8.04
N THR A 23 -4.23 -5.05 9.29
CA THR A 23 -4.58 -5.86 10.46
C THR A 23 -6.08 -6.16 10.56
N GLY A 24 -6.92 -5.50 9.77
CA GLY A 24 -8.38 -5.59 9.82
C GLY A 24 -9.07 -4.43 9.08
N LEU A 25 -10.40 -4.43 9.05
CA LEU A 25 -11.21 -3.55 8.20
C LEU A 25 -11.65 -2.23 8.87
N HIS A 26 -11.26 -1.97 10.11
CA HIS A 26 -11.80 -0.88 10.92
C HIS A 26 -10.72 0.09 11.41
N PRO A 27 -10.29 1.07 10.58
CA PRO A 27 -9.25 2.03 10.96
C PRO A 27 -9.66 2.88 12.19
N GLY A 28 -10.96 3.20 12.31
CA GLY A 28 -11.51 3.91 13.47
C GLY A 28 -11.46 3.12 14.78
N LEU A 29 -11.29 1.80 14.72
CA LEU A 29 -11.06 0.93 15.88
C LEU A 29 -9.58 0.58 16.08
N GLY A 30 -8.70 1.18 15.29
CA GLY A 30 -7.26 1.04 15.44
C GLY A 30 -6.60 0.10 14.44
N ASP A 31 -7.29 -0.43 13.43
CA ASP A 31 -6.63 -1.24 12.39
C ASP A 31 -5.60 -0.42 11.61
N ARG A 32 -4.54 -1.09 11.19
CA ARG A 32 -3.34 -0.49 10.61
C ARG A 32 -2.92 -1.23 9.35
N VAL A 33 -2.21 -0.53 8.48
CA VAL A 33 -1.56 -1.12 7.30
C VAL A 33 -0.38 -1.97 7.74
N VAL A 34 -0.21 -3.13 7.11
CA VAL A 34 0.89 -4.08 7.33
C VAL A 34 1.73 -4.33 6.09
N GLU A 35 1.22 -3.95 4.92
CA GLU A 35 1.94 -3.97 3.65
C GLU A 35 1.48 -2.81 2.77
N ILE A 36 2.41 -2.21 2.03
CA ILE A 36 2.10 -1.28 0.95
C ILE A 36 2.84 -1.74 -0.31
N GLY A 37 2.05 -2.06 -1.35
CA GLY A 37 2.52 -2.32 -2.70
C GLY A 37 2.16 -1.16 -3.63
N GLY A 38 3.08 -0.76 -4.49
CA GLY A 38 2.89 0.34 -5.44
C GLY A 38 3.59 0.08 -6.76
N LEU A 39 2.89 0.27 -7.89
CA LEU A 39 3.45 0.23 -9.24
C LEU A 39 3.14 1.52 -9.99
N ARG A 40 4.17 2.27 -10.40
CA ARG A 40 4.03 3.46 -11.23
C ARG A 40 4.08 3.06 -12.70
N LEU A 41 3.02 3.42 -13.42
CA LEU A 41 2.86 3.21 -14.85
C LEU A 41 2.90 4.55 -15.57
N GLU A 42 3.70 4.65 -16.63
CA GLU A 42 3.72 5.77 -17.57
C GLU A 42 3.68 5.22 -18.99
N GLY A 43 2.74 5.68 -19.82
CA GLY A 43 2.60 5.11 -21.17
C GLY A 43 2.13 3.65 -21.15
N GLY A 44 1.46 3.21 -20.07
CA GLY A 44 1.13 1.80 -19.83
C GLY A 44 2.35 0.90 -19.54
N GLN A 45 3.52 1.46 -19.25
CA GLN A 45 4.74 0.72 -18.91
C GLN A 45 5.13 0.98 -17.45
N GLU A 46 5.59 -0.07 -16.75
CA GLU A 46 6.12 0.05 -15.40
C GLU A 46 7.43 0.85 -15.40
N VAL A 47 7.50 1.87 -14.56
CA VAL A 47 8.69 2.73 -14.40
C VAL A 47 9.23 2.77 -12.97
N ALA A 48 8.43 2.36 -11.98
CA ALA A 48 8.87 2.22 -10.60
C ALA A 48 7.97 1.25 -9.82
N GLN A 49 8.54 0.62 -8.80
CA GLN A 49 7.83 -0.23 -7.85
C GLN A 49 8.21 0.10 -6.41
N PHE A 50 7.27 -0.11 -5.50
CA PHE A 50 7.44 0.02 -4.06
C PHE A 50 6.75 -1.16 -3.36
N ASP A 51 7.44 -1.80 -2.44
CA ASP A 51 6.95 -2.95 -1.68
C ASP A 51 7.59 -2.92 -0.29
N ARG A 52 6.75 -2.84 0.75
CA ARG A 52 7.20 -2.84 2.14
C ARG A 52 6.20 -3.56 3.03
N LEU A 53 6.70 -4.52 3.82
CA LEU A 53 6.06 -4.93 5.06
C LEU A 53 6.31 -3.89 6.15
N ILE A 54 5.30 -3.70 7.00
CA ILE A 54 5.25 -2.63 7.99
C ILE A 54 4.86 -3.21 9.33
N TYR A 55 5.63 -2.91 10.37
CA TYR A 55 5.23 -3.22 11.74
C TYR A 55 4.07 -2.30 12.16
N PRO A 56 2.87 -2.84 12.44
CA PRO A 56 1.67 -2.02 12.67
C PRO A 56 1.56 -1.54 14.12
N GLU A 57 2.55 -1.81 14.97
CA GLU A 57 2.54 -1.52 16.41
C GLU A 57 1.37 -2.20 17.17
N ARG A 58 0.85 -3.30 16.61
CA ARG A 58 -0.22 -4.10 17.21
C ARG A 58 -0.24 -5.54 16.66
N PRO A 59 -0.95 -6.46 17.33
CA PRO A 59 -1.13 -7.82 16.79
C PRO A 59 -2.01 -7.85 15.55
N MET A 60 -1.71 -8.78 14.65
CA MET A 60 -2.57 -9.16 13.53
C MET A 60 -3.90 -9.77 14.00
N ASN A 61 -4.98 -9.47 13.27
CA ASN A 61 -6.23 -10.22 13.41
C ASN A 61 -6.09 -11.58 12.71
N PRO A 62 -6.37 -12.72 13.38
CA PRO A 62 -6.31 -14.03 12.77
C PRO A 62 -7.15 -14.18 11.48
N GLU A 63 -8.28 -13.49 11.38
CA GLU A 63 -9.12 -13.50 10.17
C GLU A 63 -8.46 -12.77 8.99
N ALA A 64 -7.76 -11.66 9.26
CA ALA A 64 -6.98 -10.96 8.24
C ALA A 64 -5.81 -11.83 7.77
N SER A 65 -5.05 -12.40 8.71
CA SER A 65 -3.96 -13.33 8.40
C SER A 65 -4.41 -14.57 7.64
N ALA A 66 -5.64 -15.05 7.85
CA ALA A 66 -6.17 -16.18 7.09
C ALA A 66 -6.36 -15.86 5.59
N ILE A 67 -6.58 -14.58 5.27
CA ILE A 67 -6.80 -14.08 3.92
C ILE A 67 -5.46 -13.72 3.27
N ASN A 68 -4.73 -12.76 3.83
CA ASN A 68 -3.52 -12.22 3.21
C ASN A 68 -2.23 -12.99 3.52
N ARG A 69 -2.28 -13.93 4.47
CA ARG A 69 -1.15 -14.80 4.86
C ARG A 69 0.04 -14.05 5.47
N ILE A 70 -0.20 -12.87 6.02
CA ILE A 70 0.76 -12.10 6.80
C ILE A 70 0.50 -12.36 8.29
N TYR A 71 1.53 -12.77 9.02
CA TYR A 71 1.46 -13.09 10.44
C TYR A 71 2.37 -12.15 11.24
N ASP A 72 2.16 -12.07 12.56
CA ASP A 72 2.97 -11.24 13.46
C ASP A 72 4.49 -11.51 13.34
N ALA A 73 4.88 -12.75 12.98
CA ALA A 73 6.27 -13.14 12.78
C ALA A 73 6.91 -12.50 11.53
N ASP A 74 6.13 -12.26 10.47
CA ASP A 74 6.60 -11.62 9.23
C ASP A 74 6.82 -10.12 9.43
N LEU A 75 6.05 -9.53 10.35
CA LEU A 75 6.07 -8.10 10.71
C LEU A 75 7.08 -7.78 11.81
N ALA A 76 7.62 -8.79 12.48
CA ALA A 76 8.58 -8.61 13.56
C ALA A 76 9.90 -8.02 13.03
N GLY A 77 10.26 -6.83 13.50
CA GLY A 77 11.50 -6.15 13.10
C GLY A 77 11.37 -5.34 11.80
N GLN A 78 10.20 -5.32 11.17
CA GLN A 78 9.91 -4.40 10.07
C GLN A 78 9.81 -2.95 10.58
N PRO A 79 10.07 -1.94 9.74
CA PRO A 79 9.90 -0.54 10.11
C PRO A 79 8.43 -0.21 10.39
N THR A 80 8.16 0.84 11.18
CA THR A 80 6.80 1.37 11.33
C THR A 80 6.41 2.16 10.09
N PHE A 81 5.11 2.43 9.90
CA PHE A 81 4.66 3.29 8.80
C PHE A 81 5.34 4.66 8.83
N ARG A 82 5.59 5.22 10.02
CA ARG A 82 6.27 6.51 10.17
C ARG A 82 7.70 6.48 9.62
N ASP A 83 8.39 5.36 9.76
CA ASP A 83 9.78 5.24 9.33
C ASP A 83 9.90 5.19 7.80
N ILE A 84 8.87 4.67 7.11
CA ILE A 84 8.87 4.52 5.64
C ILE A 84 8.02 5.57 4.90
N ALA A 85 7.28 6.42 5.60
CA ALA A 85 6.33 7.35 4.97
C ALA A 85 7.02 8.28 3.95
N ASP A 86 8.22 8.75 4.28
CA ASP A 86 9.01 9.63 3.42
C ASP A 86 9.73 8.86 2.29
N GLU A 87 9.79 7.51 2.34
CA GLU A 87 10.27 6.71 1.21
C GLU A 87 9.25 6.66 0.07
N PHE A 88 7.97 6.90 0.37
CA PHE A 88 6.87 6.93 -0.59
C PHE A 88 6.68 8.34 -1.21
N GLU A 89 7.79 8.97 -1.61
CA GLU A 89 7.79 10.22 -2.37
C GLU A 89 8.12 9.96 -3.85
N ALA A 90 7.30 10.51 -4.75
CA ALA A 90 7.32 10.25 -6.19
C ALA A 90 7.99 11.36 -7.02
#